data_AF-A5Z2V6-F1
#
_entry.id   AF-A5Z2V6-F1
#
_cell.length_a   1.000
_cell.length_b   1.000
_cell.length_c   1.000
_cell.angle_alpha   90.00
_cell.angle_beta   90.00
_cell.angle_gamma   90.00
#
_symmetry.space_group_name_H-M   'P 1'
#
loop_
_entity.id
_entity.type
_entity.pdbx_description
1 polymer ?
#
loop_
_entity_poly.entity_id
_entity_poly.type
_entity_poly.pdbx_seq_one_letter_code
_entity_poly.pdbx_strand_id
1 'polypeptide(L)'
;MIMLSHQHEQIVYDFDVFLTKAKEMSEQDPPDIVIFSNLIWGAAVICLRKFFLTRLQLEVSGQHAQEKLREIVLDTSTDDAIVCESLYSAWTFAKHCRKNAMRYINKELRNEILLSVADMEAYMNATDIEKIKEKIPTSGLQIKHSQNNVKIGNCQFSYNKVAY
;
A
#
# COMPACT_ATOMS: atom_id res chain seq x y z
N MET A 1 -22.41 10.39 -33.92
CA MET A 1 -21.09 9.82 -34.30
C MET A 1 -20.07 10.83 -33.80
N ILE A 2 -19.39 10.69 -32.66
CA ILE A 2 -18.85 9.52 -31.95
C ILE A 2 -19.37 9.56 -30.50
N MET A 3 -19.95 8.46 -30.01
CA MET A 3 -20.20 8.29 -28.57
C MET A 3 -18.89 7.80 -27.95
N LEU A 4 -18.15 8.71 -27.31
CA LEU A 4 -17.06 8.34 -26.41
C LEU A 4 -17.67 7.85 -25.10
N SER A 5 -17.98 6.55 -25.05
CA SER A 5 -18.18 5.85 -23.79
C SER A 5 -16.83 5.76 -23.08
N HIS A 6 -16.49 6.79 -22.29
CA HIS A 6 -15.46 6.65 -21.27
C HIS A 6 -15.97 5.64 -20.24
N GLN A 7 -15.63 4.37 -20.46
CA GLN A 7 -15.69 3.32 -19.46
C GLN A 7 -14.92 3.82 -18.25
N HIS A 8 -15.66 4.29 -17.24
CA HIS A 8 -15.16 4.30 -15.88
C HIS A 8 -15.06 2.83 -15.48
N GLU A 9 -13.94 2.20 -15.84
CA GLU A 9 -13.54 0.96 -15.18
C GLU A 9 -13.57 1.25 -13.68
N GLN A 10 -14.54 0.66 -12.98
CA GLN A 10 -14.55 0.65 -11.53
C GLN A 10 -13.23 0.05 -11.11
N ILE A 11 -12.32 0.88 -10.60
CA ILE A 11 -11.02 0.40 -10.16
C ILE A 11 -11.30 -0.49 -8.97
N VAL A 12 -11.19 -1.79 -9.21
CA VAL A 12 -11.18 -2.80 -8.18
C VAL A 12 -9.97 -2.49 -7.30
N TYR A 13 -10.21 -2.07 -6.05
CA TYR A 13 -9.16 -1.73 -5.09
C TYR A 13 -8.37 -2.98 -4.73
N ASP A 14 -7.36 -3.30 -5.53
CA ASP A 14 -6.56 -4.51 -5.43
C ASP A 14 -5.10 -4.17 -5.71
N PHE A 15 -4.20 -4.83 -4.98
CA PHE A 15 -2.77 -4.56 -5.05
C PHE A 15 -2.19 -4.83 -6.43
N ASP A 16 -2.50 -6.01 -7.01
CA ASP A 16 -1.95 -6.43 -8.30
C ASP A 16 -2.56 -5.62 -9.44
N VAL A 17 -3.85 -5.28 -9.33
CA VAL A 17 -4.53 -4.40 -10.29
C VAL A 17 -3.89 -3.01 -10.29
N PHE A 18 -3.58 -2.46 -9.12
CA PHE A 18 -2.90 -1.16 -9.04
C PHE A 18 -1.50 -1.21 -9.65
N LEU A 19 -0.70 -2.25 -9.38
CA LEU A 19 0.63 -2.40 -9.96
C LEU A 19 0.59 -2.60 -11.49
N THR A 20 -0.34 -3.41 -11.98
CA THR A 20 -0.53 -3.64 -13.42
C THR A 20 -0.87 -2.33 -14.12
N LYS A 21 -1.87 -1.60 -13.61
CA LYS A 21 -2.24 -0.29 -14.16
C LYS A 21 -1.12 0.74 -14.02
N ALA A 22 -0.36 0.72 -12.94
CA ALA A 22 0.79 1.62 -12.77
C ALA A 22 1.82 1.36 -13.88
N LYS A 23 2.13 0.09 -14.15
CA LYS A 23 3.01 -0.29 -15.25
C LYS A 23 2.49 0.20 -16.60
N GLU A 24 1.21 0.02 -16.89
CA GLU A 24 0.58 0.52 -18.11
C GLU A 24 0.76 2.04 -18.26
N MET A 25 0.50 2.83 -17.21
CA MET A 25 0.66 4.29 -17.24
C MET A 25 2.13 4.71 -17.40
N SER A 26 3.07 3.93 -16.85
CA SER A 26 4.51 4.14 -16.96
C SER A 26 5.04 3.88 -18.39
N GLU A 27 4.41 2.99 -19.13
CA GLU A 27 4.83 2.54 -20.47
C GLU A 27 4.22 3.34 -21.62
N GLN A 28 3.24 4.21 -21.34
CA GLN A 28 2.70 5.16 -22.32
C GLN A 28 3.75 6.15 -22.83
N ASP A 29 3.47 6.75 -23.99
CA ASP A 29 4.28 7.80 -24.60
C ASP A 29 3.43 9.04 -24.97
N PRO A 30 3.50 10.14 -24.19
CA PRO A 30 4.28 10.29 -22.96
C PRO A 30 3.66 9.49 -21.78
N PRO A 31 4.46 9.12 -20.78
CA PRO A 31 3.95 8.39 -19.61
C PRO A 31 3.05 9.27 -18.74
N ASP A 32 1.96 8.71 -18.22
CA ASP A 32 1.11 9.39 -17.24
C ASP A 32 1.66 9.22 -15.83
N ILE A 33 2.59 10.11 -15.47
CA ILE A 33 3.29 10.05 -14.18
C ILE A 33 2.35 10.35 -13.00
N VAL A 34 1.29 11.13 -13.22
CA VAL A 34 0.35 11.49 -12.15
C VAL A 34 -0.47 10.26 -11.78
N ILE A 35 -1.05 9.58 -12.77
CA ILE A 35 -1.81 8.36 -12.52
C ILE A 35 -0.88 7.24 -12.04
N PHE A 36 0.30 7.07 -12.64
CA PHE A 36 1.34 6.15 -12.14
C PHE A 36 1.60 6.36 -10.64
N SER A 37 1.89 7.59 -10.22
CA SER A 37 2.23 7.93 -8.84
C SER A 37 1.07 7.62 -7.88
N ASN A 38 -0.17 7.91 -8.29
CA ASN A 38 -1.36 7.63 -7.50
C ASN A 38 -1.60 6.11 -7.35
N LEU A 39 -1.36 5.33 -8.42
CA LEU A 39 -1.51 3.89 -8.40
C LEU A 39 -0.45 3.21 -7.54
N ILE A 40 0.82 3.66 -7.60
CA ILE A 40 1.90 3.19 -6.72
C ILE A 40 1.56 3.45 -5.25
N TRP A 41 1.11 4.67 -4.92
CA TRP A 41 0.68 4.98 -3.55
C TRP A 41 -0.51 4.10 -3.12
N GLY A 42 -1.50 3.94 -4.01
CA GLY A 42 -2.65 3.07 -3.78
C GLY A 42 -2.26 1.63 -3.50
N ALA A 43 -1.32 1.07 -4.29
CA ALA A 43 -0.79 -0.27 -4.11
C ALA A 43 -0.18 -0.44 -2.70
N ALA A 44 0.73 0.44 -2.30
CA ALA A 44 1.35 0.37 -0.99
C ALA A 44 0.32 0.43 0.16
N VAL A 45 -0.68 1.32 0.08
CA VAL A 45 -1.76 1.43 1.08
C VAL A 45 -2.61 0.17 1.14
N ILE A 46 -3.00 -0.40 -0.01
CA ILE A 46 -3.77 -1.64 -0.04
C ILE A 46 -2.96 -2.81 0.50
N CYS A 47 -1.66 -2.87 0.20
CA CYS A 47 -0.74 -3.87 0.73
C CYS A 47 -0.80 -3.84 2.28
N LEU A 48 -0.54 -2.68 2.88
CA LEU A 48 -0.60 -2.48 4.33
C LEU A 48 -1.97 -2.90 4.92
N ARG A 49 -3.07 -2.46 4.31
CA ARG A 49 -4.42 -2.81 4.77
C ARG A 49 -4.66 -4.32 4.72
N LYS A 50 -4.33 -4.99 3.61
CA LYS A 50 -4.45 -6.46 3.47
C LYS A 50 -3.67 -7.17 4.56
N PHE A 51 -2.46 -6.73 4.87
CA PHE A 51 -1.63 -7.34 5.91
C PHE A 51 -2.29 -7.28 7.29
N PHE A 52 -2.74 -6.10 7.72
CA PHE A 52 -3.40 -5.94 9.03
C PHE A 52 -4.77 -6.65 9.10
N LEU A 53 -5.53 -6.65 8.01
CA LEU A 53 -6.78 -7.40 7.92
C LEU A 53 -6.53 -8.90 8.05
N THR A 54 -5.58 -9.44 7.28
CA THR A 54 -5.31 -10.87 7.23
C THR A 54 -4.71 -11.39 8.53
N ARG A 55 -3.76 -10.66 9.12
CA ARG A 55 -2.97 -11.14 10.25
C ARG A 55 -3.55 -10.74 11.61
N LEU A 56 -4.33 -9.66 11.67
CA LEU A 56 -4.79 -9.07 12.93
C LEU A 56 -6.29 -8.73 12.96
N GLN A 57 -7.04 -8.97 11.87
CA GLN A 57 -8.44 -8.55 11.76
C GLN A 57 -8.65 -7.06 12.11
N LEU A 58 -7.66 -6.24 11.75
CA LEU A 58 -7.59 -4.81 12.03
C LEU A 58 -7.75 -4.03 10.73
N GLU A 59 -8.85 -3.29 10.61
CA GLU A 59 -9.03 -2.34 9.51
C GLU A 59 -8.31 -1.02 9.82
N VAL A 60 -7.74 -0.39 8.79
CA VAL A 60 -6.97 0.84 8.92
C VAL A 60 -7.77 2.02 8.36
N SER A 61 -8.25 2.90 9.24
CA SER A 61 -9.08 4.05 8.88
C SER A 61 -8.30 5.35 8.96
N GLY A 62 -8.06 5.97 7.81
CA GLY A 62 -7.44 7.29 7.73
C GLY A 62 -5.92 7.27 7.66
N GLN A 63 -5.34 8.42 7.30
CA GLN A 63 -3.92 8.56 7.03
C GLN A 63 -3.05 8.41 8.28
N HIS A 64 -3.52 8.91 9.43
CA HIS A 64 -2.75 8.85 10.67
C HIS A 64 -2.49 7.38 11.08
N ALA A 65 -3.56 6.57 11.11
CA ALA A 65 -3.45 5.13 11.32
C ALA A 65 -2.49 4.45 10.33
N GLN A 66 -2.60 4.76 9.03
CA GLN A 66 -1.71 4.21 8.01
C GLN A 66 -0.24 4.54 8.28
N GLU A 67 0.08 5.79 8.60
CA GLU A 67 1.46 6.21 8.86
C GLU A 67 2.03 5.55 10.11
N LYS A 68 1.24 5.46 11.18
CA LYS A 68 1.69 4.86 12.43
C LYS A 68 1.88 3.36 12.34
N LEU A 69 0.95 2.67 11.68
CA LEU A 69 1.06 1.23 11.46
C LEU A 69 2.24 0.90 10.53
N ARG A 70 2.50 1.71 9.51
CA ARG A 70 3.72 1.59 8.69
C ARG A 70 4.98 1.70 9.55
N GLU A 71 5.06 2.70 10.42
CA GLU A 71 6.21 2.86 11.33
C GLU A 71 6.39 1.63 12.22
N ILE A 72 5.31 1.09 12.78
CA ILE A 72 5.37 -0.13 13.60
C ILE A 72 5.90 -1.32 12.78
N VAL A 73 5.43 -1.51 11.55
CA VAL A 73 5.93 -2.57 10.66
C VAL A 73 7.44 -2.39 10.42
N LEU A 74 7.89 -1.20 10.04
CA LEU A 74 9.31 -0.93 9.80
C LEU A 74 10.16 -1.14 11.05
N ASP A 75 9.71 -0.66 12.21
CA ASP A 75 10.44 -0.79 13.47
C ASP A 75 10.46 -2.24 14.02
N THR A 76 9.71 -3.17 13.42
CA THR A 76 9.67 -4.58 13.81
C THR A 76 10.36 -5.50 12.81
N SER A 77 10.68 -4.99 11.60
CA SER A 77 11.49 -5.69 10.59
C SER A 77 12.99 -5.68 10.86
N THR A 78 13.46 -5.04 11.93
CA THR A 78 14.89 -4.72 12.15
C THR A 78 15.83 -5.92 12.25
N ASP A 79 15.29 -7.12 12.49
CA ASP A 79 16.10 -8.33 12.65
C ASP A 79 16.59 -8.90 11.30
N ASP A 80 15.93 -8.53 10.19
CA ASP A 80 16.37 -8.82 8.82
C ASP A 80 16.64 -7.50 8.09
N ALA A 81 17.92 -7.14 7.99
CA ALA A 81 18.35 -5.87 7.40
C ALA A 81 17.88 -5.71 5.95
N ILE A 82 17.86 -6.79 5.16
CA ILE A 82 17.45 -6.74 3.76
C ILE A 82 15.95 -6.46 3.67
N VAL A 83 15.13 -7.16 4.46
CA VAL A 83 13.68 -6.94 4.54
C VAL A 83 13.37 -5.52 5.01
N CYS A 84 14.08 -5.04 6.04
CA CYS A 84 13.90 -3.71 6.58
C CYS A 84 14.23 -2.61 5.56
N GLU A 85 15.40 -2.68 4.92
CA GLU A 85 15.83 -1.72 3.89
C GLU A 85 14.90 -1.73 2.67
N SER A 86 14.48 -2.92 2.23
CA SER A 86 13.59 -3.05 1.07
C SER A 86 12.20 -2.48 1.35
N LEU A 87 11.61 -2.77 2.53
CA LEU A 87 10.35 -2.15 2.94
C LEU A 87 10.46 -0.65 3.09
N TYR A 88 11.54 -0.18 3.71
CA TYR A 88 11.78 1.25 3.89
C TYR A 88 11.86 1.97 2.54
N SER A 89 12.59 1.39 1.59
CA SER A 89 12.72 1.91 0.22
C SER A 89 11.36 1.95 -0.49
N ALA A 90 10.60 0.85 -0.46
CA ALA A 90 9.29 0.76 -1.10
C ALA A 90 8.31 1.82 -0.55
N TRP A 91 8.26 1.98 0.78
CA TRP A 91 7.45 3.01 1.43
C TRP A 91 7.92 4.43 1.09
N THR A 92 9.23 4.64 0.99
CA THR A 92 9.82 5.92 0.63
C THR A 92 9.44 6.31 -0.79
N PHE A 93 9.56 5.39 -1.75
CA PHE A 93 9.11 5.60 -3.12
C PHE A 93 7.61 5.90 -3.20
N ALA A 94 6.77 5.12 -2.53
CA ALA A 94 5.32 5.35 -2.52
C ALA A 94 4.96 6.72 -1.92
N LYS A 95 5.61 7.12 -0.81
CA LYS A 95 5.41 8.43 -0.18
C LYS A 95 5.86 9.58 -1.08
N HIS A 96 6.96 9.39 -1.80
CA HIS A 96 7.45 10.35 -2.79
C HIS A 96 6.48 10.51 -3.97
N CYS A 97 5.93 9.41 -4.49
CA CYS A 97 4.89 9.42 -5.51
C CYS A 97 3.66 10.23 -5.04
N ARG A 98 3.21 9.99 -3.81
CA ARG A 98 2.08 10.71 -3.21
C ARG A 98 2.32 12.21 -3.09
N LYS A 99 3.48 12.62 -2.54
CA LYS A 99 3.75 14.03 -2.21
C LYS A 99 3.96 14.90 -3.45
N ASN A 100 4.65 14.36 -4.45
CA ASN A 100 5.21 15.19 -5.50
C ASN A 100 4.56 15.01 -6.86
N ALA A 101 3.63 14.06 -7.05
CA ALA A 101 3.07 13.67 -8.36
C ALA A 101 4.08 14.00 -9.47
N MET A 102 5.26 13.37 -9.36
CA MET A 102 6.52 13.95 -9.83
C MET A 102 6.34 14.38 -11.29
N ARG A 103 6.58 15.65 -11.61
CA ARG A 103 6.36 16.15 -12.98
C ARG A 103 7.17 15.38 -14.02
N TYR A 104 8.28 14.77 -13.60
CA TYR A 104 9.08 13.88 -14.40
C TYR A 104 9.69 12.78 -13.53
N ILE A 105 9.56 11.53 -13.96
CA ILE A 105 10.30 10.38 -13.44
C ILE A 105 10.86 9.68 -14.68
N ASN A 106 12.17 9.44 -14.72
CA ASN A 106 12.77 8.71 -15.84
C ASN A 106 12.33 7.23 -15.82
N LYS A 107 12.49 6.52 -16.95
CA LYS A 107 11.99 5.15 -17.10
C LYS A 107 12.65 4.17 -16.11
N GLU A 108 13.95 4.34 -15.85
CA GLU A 108 14.71 3.49 -14.92
C GLU A 108 14.13 3.56 -13.51
N LEU A 109 13.93 4.77 -12.99
CA LEU A 109 13.35 5.00 -11.67
C LEU A 109 11.90 4.53 -11.60
N ARG A 110 11.10 4.66 -12.67
CA ARG A 110 9.74 4.09 -12.68
C ARG A 110 9.75 2.56 -12.54
N ASN A 111 10.69 1.89 -13.22
CA ASN A 111 10.84 0.44 -13.11
C ASN A 111 11.31 0.02 -11.72
N GLU A 112 12.25 0.76 -11.13
CA GLU A 112 12.71 0.52 -9.76
C GLU A 112 11.58 0.67 -8.75
N ILE A 113 10.76 1.72 -8.86
CA ILE A 113 9.58 1.93 -8.02
C ILE A 113 8.60 0.76 -8.16
N LEU A 114 8.31 0.31 -9.39
CA LEU A 114 7.40 -0.81 -9.63
C LEU A 114 7.89 -2.10 -8.97
N LEU A 115 9.17 -2.44 -9.15
CA LEU A 115 9.77 -3.64 -8.54
C LEU A 115 9.75 -3.55 -7.02
N SER A 116 10.18 -2.41 -6.47
CA SER A 116 10.25 -2.20 -5.03
C SER A 116 8.88 -2.33 -4.36
N VAL A 117 7.82 -1.79 -4.97
CA VAL A 117 6.46 -1.91 -4.43
C VAL A 117 5.87 -3.29 -4.69
N ALA A 118 6.19 -3.97 -5.80
CA ALA A 118 5.75 -5.34 -6.07
C ALA A 118 6.20 -6.33 -4.99
N ASP A 119 7.44 -6.19 -4.52
CA ASP A 119 8.01 -7.07 -3.48
C ASP A 119 7.51 -6.74 -2.06
N MET A 120 6.78 -5.63 -1.88
CA MET A 120 6.34 -5.14 -0.57
C MET A 120 5.51 -6.18 0.20
N GLU A 121 4.63 -6.93 -0.48
CA GLU A 121 3.80 -7.94 0.19
C GLU A 121 4.65 -9.06 0.79
N ALA A 122 5.67 -9.52 0.06
CA ALA A 122 6.59 -10.55 0.54
C ALA A 122 7.36 -10.05 1.77
N TYR A 123 7.92 -8.84 1.70
CA TYR A 123 8.68 -8.29 2.82
C TYR A 123 7.83 -8.02 4.06
N MET A 124 6.59 -7.52 3.90
CA MET A 124 5.69 -7.36 5.05
C MET A 124 5.35 -8.71 5.69
N ASN A 125 5.14 -9.75 4.89
CA ASN A 125 4.83 -11.08 5.42
C ASN A 125 6.00 -11.73 6.19
N ALA A 126 7.23 -11.25 5.97
CA ALA A 126 8.41 -11.66 6.73
C ALA A 126 8.55 -10.94 8.09
N THR A 127 7.72 -9.93 8.38
CA THR A 127 7.80 -9.17 9.63
C THR A 127 7.27 -9.95 10.84
N ASP A 128 7.85 -9.67 12.01
CA ASP A 128 7.47 -10.32 13.26
C ASP A 128 6.11 -9.81 13.76
N ILE A 129 5.08 -10.60 13.51
CA ILE A 129 3.70 -10.25 13.86
C ILE A 129 3.47 -10.14 15.37
N GLU A 130 4.24 -10.85 16.20
CA GLU A 130 4.09 -10.78 17.66
C GLU A 130 4.65 -9.45 18.17
N LYS A 131 5.82 -9.01 17.67
CA LYS A 131 6.33 -7.67 17.97
C LYS A 131 5.38 -6.56 17.52
N ILE A 132 4.71 -6.72 16.38
CA ILE A 132 3.69 -5.77 15.92
C ILE A 132 2.52 -5.70 16.90
N LYS A 133 2.01 -6.86 17.35
CA LYS A 133 0.92 -6.92 18.35
C LYS A 133 1.28 -6.23 19.66
N GLU A 134 2.54 -6.35 20.09
CA GLU A 134 3.05 -5.69 21.31
C GLU A 134 3.14 -4.17 21.16
N LYS A 135 3.55 -3.67 19.98
CA LYS A 135 3.71 -2.23 19.75
C LYS A 135 2.40 -1.48 19.52
N ILE A 136 1.37 -2.13 18.97
CA ILE A 136 0.10 -1.47 18.66
C ILE A 136 -0.52 -0.79 19.91
N PRO A 137 -0.70 -1.45 21.07
CA PRO A 137 -1.29 -0.84 22.26
C PRO A 137 -0.52 0.38 22.79
N THR A 138 0.80 0.41 22.63
CA THR A 138 1.66 1.51 23.11
C THR A 138 1.90 2.60 22.06
N SER A 139 1.34 2.44 20.86
CA SER A 139 1.59 3.35 19.74
C SER A 139 0.84 4.68 19.83
N GLY A 140 -0.17 4.78 20.69
CA GLY A 140 -1.09 5.92 20.74
C GLY A 140 -2.21 5.87 19.71
N LEU A 141 -2.30 4.80 18.89
CA LEU A 141 -3.43 4.61 17.98
C LEU A 141 -4.74 4.42 18.73
N GLN A 142 -5.80 5.10 18.26
CA GLN A 142 -7.13 4.83 18.76
C GLN A 142 -7.67 3.58 18.09
N ILE A 143 -7.77 2.48 18.85
CA ILE A 143 -8.40 1.24 18.37
C ILE A 143 -9.80 1.11 18.95
N LYS A 144 -10.79 0.98 18.07
CA LYS A 144 -12.18 0.72 18.43
C LYS A 144 -12.60 -0.68 17.98
N HIS A 145 -13.33 -1.39 18.84
CA HIS A 145 -13.96 -2.63 18.46
C HIS A 145 -15.11 -2.37 17.49
N SER A 146 -15.13 -3.09 16.38
CA SER A 146 -16.17 -3.04 15.36
C SER A 146 -16.09 -4.31 14.53
N GLN A 147 -17.19 -5.04 14.43
CA GLN A 147 -17.25 -6.27 13.64
C GLN A 147 -17.96 -6.00 12.33
N ASN A 148 -17.23 -6.11 11.22
CA ASN A 148 -17.77 -5.92 9.88
C ASN A 148 -16.87 -6.63 8.85
N ASN A 149 -17.19 -6.46 7.57
CA ASN A 149 -16.39 -6.93 6.46
C ASN A 149 -15.98 -5.76 5.55
N VAL A 150 -14.82 -5.90 4.93
CA VAL A 150 -14.36 -5.02 3.86
C VAL A 150 -13.98 -5.85 2.63
N LYS A 151 -14.28 -5.32 1.45
CA LYS A 151 -13.88 -5.94 0.18
C LYS A 151 -12.66 -5.20 -0.36
N ILE A 152 -11.60 -5.96 -0.65
CA ILE A 152 -10.39 -5.50 -1.35
C ILE A 152 -10.21 -6.49 -2.49
N GLY A 153 -10.25 -5.99 -3.71
CA GLY A 153 -10.22 -6.85 -4.88
C GLY A 153 -11.44 -7.76 -4.97
N ASN A 154 -11.15 -9.02 -5.27
CA ASN A 154 -12.12 -10.12 -5.20
C ASN A 154 -12.19 -10.78 -3.82
N CYS A 155 -11.40 -10.30 -2.85
CA CYS A 155 -11.30 -10.87 -1.51
C CYS A 155 -12.19 -10.10 -0.54
N GLN A 156 -12.85 -10.83 0.35
CA GLN A 156 -13.60 -10.27 1.48
C GLN A 156 -12.86 -10.59 2.77
N PHE A 157 -12.62 -9.56 3.58
CA PHE A 157 -11.92 -9.67 4.85
C PHE A 157 -12.85 -9.30 5.98
N SER A 158 -12.92 -10.16 7.00
CA SER A 158 -13.60 -9.84 8.26
C SER A 158 -12.63 -9.12 9.18
N TYR A 159 -13.11 -8.09 9.86
CA TYR A 159 -12.36 -7.38 10.89
C TYR A 159 -13.19 -7.22 12.16
N ASN A 160 -12.52 -7.15 13.31
CA ASN A 160 -13.15 -6.96 14.61
C ASN A 160 -12.67 -5.68 15.34
N LYS A 161 -11.73 -4.95 14.72
CA LYS A 161 -11.15 -3.70 15.21
C LYS A 161 -10.91 -2.74 14.06
N VAL A 162 -10.97 -1.44 14.35
CA VAL A 162 -10.54 -0.36 13.44
C VAL A 162 -9.55 0.53 14.16
N ALA A 163 -8.41 0.81 13.51
CA ALA A 163 -7.43 1.81 13.92
C ALA A 163 -7.73 3.16 13.26
N TYR A 164 -7.67 4.25 14.03
CA TYR A 164 -7.85 5.64 13.60
C TYR A 164 -6.58 6.47 13.86
#